data_AF-A0A3D2V7V4-F1
#
_entry.id   AF-A0A3D2V7V4-F1
#
_cell.length_a   1.000
_cell.length_b   1.000
_cell.length_c   1.000
_cell.angle_alpha   90.00
_cell.angle_beta   90.00
_cell.angle_gamma   90.00
#
_symmetry.space_group_name_H-M   'P 1'
#
loop_
_entity.id
_entity.type
_entity.pdbx_description
1 polymer ?
#
loop_
_entity_poly.entity_id
_entity_poly.type
_entity_poly.pdbx_seq_one_letter_code
_entity_poly.pdbx_strand_id
1 'polypeptide(L)'
;LETRKAEFSQTSAYEVAYGVSEGTPVNARIQLRGEPDKPSEVVQRRFLEVLGGDAVAENEAGSGRLQLAHWLTRPENPLTARVFVNRVWQWHFGSGIVATPSDFGFRGAQPTHPELLDWLTSEFVANNWSIKQLHRLIMRARVYQIASDAHPTGIQKDPENKLLWRYNRRPLDAESMRDSMLAVSQQLDNTKPKPHPFPDVNTWGFTIHHPFHAVYGSSHRSVYLMQQRNRRHPYLELFDSADPNVSIAKRQTTVTPTQALYLMNSEFVHAQAYWFAHRVAVKEPTVKGRVRLFFEIAHGRQPTEEDFNAAVDFVTDYQEQLPDDDQSTRDQKSWSAFARVMLTSNGFLFID
;
A
#
# COMPACT_ATOMS: atom_id res chain seq x y z
N LEU A 1 11.83 -0.79 -47.88
CA LEU A 1 10.71 -1.77 -47.84
C LEU A 1 10.88 -2.74 -46.68
N GLU A 2 12.07 -3.32 -46.50
CA GLU A 2 12.41 -4.16 -45.35
C GLU A 2 12.36 -3.41 -44.01
N THR A 3 12.87 -2.17 -43.94
CA THR A 3 12.79 -1.31 -42.75
C THR A 3 11.33 -1.05 -42.34
N ARG A 4 10.47 -0.82 -43.33
CA ARG A 4 9.04 -0.57 -43.13
C ARG A 4 8.29 -1.85 -42.71
N LYS A 5 8.67 -3.01 -43.26
CA LYS A 5 8.19 -4.33 -42.80
C LYS A 5 8.60 -4.63 -41.36
N ALA A 6 9.82 -4.25 -40.96
CA ALA A 6 10.30 -4.41 -39.58
C ALA A 6 9.55 -3.48 -38.61
N GLU A 7 9.26 -2.24 -39.00
CA GLU A 7 8.39 -1.34 -38.22
C GLU A 7 6.97 -1.90 -38.06
N PHE A 8 6.38 -2.44 -39.14
CA PHE A 8 5.06 -3.06 -39.10
C PHE A 8 5.03 -4.38 -38.31
N SER A 9 6.14 -5.14 -38.24
CA SER A 9 6.18 -6.37 -37.44
C SER A 9 6.37 -6.09 -35.94
N GLN A 10 6.96 -4.95 -35.58
CA GLN A 10 7.15 -4.53 -34.18
C GLN A 10 5.90 -3.89 -33.58
N THR A 11 4.97 -3.43 -34.42
CA THR A 11 3.74 -2.78 -33.96
C THR A 11 2.62 -3.80 -34.00
N SER A 12 2.17 -4.28 -32.83
CA SER A 12 0.96 -5.11 -32.75
C SER A 12 -0.18 -4.40 -33.47
N ALA A 13 -0.87 -5.09 -34.39
CA ALA A 13 -1.93 -4.50 -35.22
C ALA A 13 -3.10 -3.94 -34.37
N TYR A 14 -3.22 -4.39 -33.13
CA TYR A 14 -4.21 -3.94 -32.16
C TYR A 14 -3.59 -3.82 -30.78
N GLU A 15 -4.04 -2.83 -30.00
CA GLU A 15 -3.80 -2.81 -28.56
C GLU A 15 -4.53 -4.00 -27.93
N VAL A 16 -3.79 -4.85 -27.20
CA VAL A 16 -4.34 -6.01 -26.52
C VAL A 16 -4.23 -5.81 -25.01
N ALA A 17 -5.23 -6.30 -24.28
CA ALA A 17 -5.22 -6.37 -22.83
C ALA A 17 -5.51 -7.81 -22.40
N TYR A 18 -4.88 -8.24 -21.30
CA TYR A 18 -5.28 -9.49 -20.68
C TYR A 18 -6.73 -9.39 -20.21
N GLY A 19 -7.56 -10.31 -20.67
CA GLY A 19 -8.96 -10.41 -20.31
C GLY A 19 -9.30 -11.83 -19.89
N VAL A 20 -10.42 -11.96 -19.16
CA VAL A 20 -11.00 -13.27 -18.83
C VAL A 20 -12.29 -13.40 -19.62
N SER A 21 -12.43 -14.48 -20.38
CA SER A 21 -13.70 -14.85 -21.01
C SER A 21 -14.46 -15.85 -20.15
N GLU A 22 -15.79 -15.85 -20.27
CA GLU A 22 -16.61 -16.91 -19.68
C GLU A 22 -16.30 -18.24 -20.36
N GLY A 23 -16.05 -19.27 -19.56
CA GLY A 23 -16.00 -20.65 -20.03
C GLY A 23 -17.37 -21.31 -20.02
N THR A 24 -17.45 -22.55 -20.49
CA THR A 24 -18.67 -23.35 -20.35
C THR A 24 -18.89 -23.69 -18.87
N PRO A 25 -20.01 -23.28 -18.26
CA PRO A 25 -20.30 -23.62 -16.87
C PRO A 25 -20.54 -25.13 -16.73
N VAL A 26 -19.97 -25.73 -15.69
CA VAL A 26 -20.12 -27.17 -15.40
C VAL A 26 -20.43 -27.38 -13.92
N ASN A 27 -21.19 -28.43 -13.62
CA ASN A 27 -21.29 -28.98 -12.28
C ASN A 27 -20.01 -29.77 -11.97
N ALA A 28 -19.52 -29.68 -10.74
CA ALA A 28 -18.36 -30.46 -10.31
C ALA A 28 -18.78 -31.88 -9.91
N ARG A 29 -17.87 -32.84 -9.97
CA ARG A 29 -18.04 -34.16 -9.34
C ARG A 29 -17.12 -34.28 -8.14
N ILE A 30 -17.59 -34.91 -7.07
CA ILE A 30 -16.76 -35.18 -5.89
C ILE A 30 -15.60 -36.08 -6.32
N GLN A 31 -14.37 -35.68 -6.05
CA GLN A 31 -13.19 -36.51 -6.28
C GLN A 31 -12.90 -37.32 -5.01
N LEU A 32 -13.12 -38.63 -5.05
CA LEU A 32 -12.92 -39.49 -3.89
C LEU A 32 -11.45 -39.47 -3.48
N ARG A 33 -11.17 -39.07 -2.23
CA ARG A 33 -9.81 -38.88 -1.70
C ARG A 33 -8.97 -37.87 -2.49
N GLY A 34 -9.62 -36.97 -3.24
CA GLY A 34 -8.94 -35.99 -4.10
C GLY A 34 -8.34 -36.57 -5.38
N GLU A 35 -8.70 -37.80 -5.77
CA GLU A 35 -8.24 -38.41 -7.02
C GLU A 35 -9.10 -37.93 -8.21
N PRO A 36 -8.54 -37.20 -9.20
CA PRO A 36 -9.30 -36.68 -10.33
C PRO A 36 -9.97 -37.77 -11.18
N ASP A 37 -9.35 -38.95 -11.26
CA ASP A 37 -9.82 -40.08 -12.06
C ASP A 37 -10.88 -40.93 -11.35
N LYS A 38 -11.23 -40.62 -10.09
CA LYS A 38 -12.28 -41.29 -9.32
C LYS A 38 -13.43 -40.34 -8.97
N PRO A 39 -14.19 -39.87 -9.98
CA PRO A 39 -15.35 -39.02 -9.73
C PRO A 39 -16.49 -39.82 -9.10
N SER A 40 -17.18 -39.18 -8.16
CA SER A 40 -18.40 -39.66 -7.50
C SER A 40 -19.58 -38.75 -7.87
N GLU A 41 -20.49 -38.53 -6.93
CA GLU A 41 -21.71 -37.74 -7.06
C GLU A 41 -21.45 -36.35 -7.66
N VAL A 42 -22.41 -35.89 -8.46
CA VAL A 42 -22.40 -34.56 -9.06
C VAL A 42 -22.84 -33.55 -8.01
N VAL A 43 -22.00 -32.55 -7.77
CA VAL A 43 -22.31 -31.40 -6.94
C VAL A 43 -22.87 -30.31 -7.86
N GLN A 44 -24.16 -30.03 -7.68
CA GLN A 44 -24.82 -28.91 -8.37
C GLN A 44 -24.15 -27.60 -7.99
N ARG A 45 -24.09 -26.65 -8.92
CA ARG A 45 -23.59 -25.30 -8.64
C ARG A 45 -24.42 -24.65 -7.53
N ARG A 46 -23.77 -24.33 -6.42
CA ARG A 46 -24.38 -23.66 -5.26
C ARG A 46 -23.33 -22.93 -4.44
N PHE A 47 -23.78 -22.07 -3.54
CA PHE A 47 -22.91 -21.43 -2.55
C PHE A 47 -22.68 -22.32 -1.34
N LEU A 48 -21.77 -21.89 -0.45
CA LEU A 48 -21.38 -22.67 0.72
C LEU A 48 -22.61 -22.99 1.60
N GLU A 49 -22.84 -24.27 1.83
CA GLU A 49 -24.00 -24.77 2.58
C GLU A 49 -24.05 -24.23 4.01
N VAL A 50 -22.88 -24.14 4.66
CA VAL A 50 -22.74 -23.56 6.01
C VAL A 50 -23.13 -22.08 6.09
N LEU A 51 -23.26 -21.39 4.95
CA LEU A 51 -23.65 -19.98 4.86
C LEU A 51 -25.04 -19.78 4.23
N GLY A 52 -25.80 -20.86 3.99
CA GLY A 52 -27.17 -20.81 3.45
C GLY A 52 -27.41 -21.74 2.27
N GLY A 53 -26.36 -22.10 1.51
CA GLY A 53 -26.44 -23.15 0.49
C GLY A 53 -27.32 -22.85 -0.73
N ASP A 54 -27.63 -21.58 -0.98
CA ASP A 54 -28.45 -21.16 -2.12
C ASP A 54 -27.91 -21.76 -3.43
N ALA A 55 -28.81 -22.36 -4.20
CA ALA A 55 -28.47 -22.94 -5.50
C ALA A 55 -28.33 -21.85 -6.56
N VAL A 56 -27.38 -22.03 -7.47
CA VAL A 56 -27.38 -21.27 -8.73
C VAL A 56 -28.37 -21.97 -9.65
N ALA A 57 -29.39 -21.24 -10.12
CA ALA A 57 -30.45 -21.87 -10.91
C ALA A 57 -29.87 -22.50 -12.19
N GLU A 58 -30.41 -23.65 -12.58
CA GLU A 58 -29.89 -24.47 -13.68
C GLU A 58 -29.93 -23.73 -15.03
N ASN A 59 -30.90 -22.84 -15.18
CA ASN A 59 -31.12 -22.01 -16.36
C ASN A 59 -30.27 -20.72 -16.39
N GLU A 60 -29.42 -20.47 -15.40
CA GLU A 60 -28.61 -19.25 -15.40
C GLU A 60 -27.53 -19.28 -16.47
N ALA A 61 -27.59 -18.25 -17.32
CA ALA A 61 -26.58 -17.97 -18.33
C ALA A 61 -25.26 -17.58 -17.64
N GLY A 62 -24.19 -18.31 -17.95
CA GLY A 62 -22.83 -18.01 -17.49
C GLY A 62 -22.39 -18.79 -16.24
N SER A 63 -21.26 -18.37 -15.66
CA SER A 63 -20.56 -19.10 -14.60
C SER A 63 -21.25 -19.13 -13.23
N GLY A 64 -22.20 -18.22 -12.95
CA GLY A 64 -22.78 -18.05 -11.60
C GLY A 64 -22.07 -17.02 -10.73
N ARG A 65 -21.02 -16.36 -11.25
CA ARG A 65 -20.23 -15.35 -10.51
C ARG A 65 -21.04 -14.11 -10.11
N LEU A 66 -21.99 -13.70 -10.95
CA LEU A 66 -22.89 -12.58 -10.65
C LEU A 66 -23.83 -12.93 -9.49
N GLN A 67 -24.40 -14.14 -9.51
CA GLN A 67 -25.25 -14.65 -8.43
C GLN A 67 -24.47 -14.75 -7.12
N LEU A 68 -23.20 -15.18 -7.17
CA LEU A 68 -22.32 -15.16 -6.00
C LEU A 68 -22.11 -13.74 -5.47
N ALA A 69 -21.88 -12.76 -6.36
CA ALA A 69 -21.72 -11.37 -5.97
C ALA A 69 -22.99 -10.82 -5.29
N HIS A 70 -24.18 -11.10 -5.84
CA HIS A 70 -25.45 -10.72 -5.22
C HIS A 70 -25.68 -11.40 -3.87
N TRP A 71 -25.34 -12.68 -3.74
CA TRP A 71 -25.46 -13.41 -2.49
C TRP A 71 -24.48 -12.90 -1.43
N LEU A 72 -23.26 -12.50 -1.81
CA LEU A 72 -22.28 -11.90 -0.91
C LEU A 72 -22.73 -10.54 -0.38
N THR A 73 -23.47 -9.76 -1.18
CA THR A 73 -23.86 -8.39 -0.85
C THR A 73 -25.33 -8.24 -0.41
N ARG A 74 -26.07 -9.35 -0.29
CA ARG A 74 -27.47 -9.31 0.17
C ARG A 74 -27.57 -8.77 1.61
N PRO A 75 -28.61 -7.99 1.95
CA PRO A 75 -28.77 -7.42 3.29
C PRO A 75 -28.78 -8.46 4.42
N GLU A 76 -29.24 -9.68 4.14
CA GLU A 76 -29.32 -10.78 5.10
C GLU A 76 -27.97 -11.45 5.37
N ASN A 77 -26.92 -11.11 4.60
CA ASN A 77 -25.55 -11.60 4.77
C ASN A 77 -24.65 -10.48 5.31
N PRO A 78 -24.60 -10.28 6.64
CA PRO A 78 -23.79 -9.21 7.22
C PRO A 78 -22.28 -9.49 7.18
N LEU A 79 -21.85 -10.74 6.93
CA LEU A 79 -20.46 -11.14 7.07
C LEU A 79 -19.54 -10.34 6.14
N THR A 80 -19.93 -10.17 4.87
CA THR A 80 -19.15 -9.41 3.88
C THR A 80 -18.94 -7.97 4.33
N ALA A 81 -20.01 -7.30 4.78
CA ALA A 81 -19.96 -5.93 5.24
C ALA A 81 -19.12 -5.79 6.53
N ARG A 82 -19.30 -6.69 7.51
CA ARG A 82 -18.54 -6.70 8.78
C ARG A 82 -17.03 -6.88 8.54
N VAL A 83 -16.67 -7.84 7.69
CA VAL A 83 -15.26 -8.09 7.32
C VAL A 83 -14.67 -6.89 6.61
N PHE A 84 -15.40 -6.27 5.68
CA PHE A 84 -14.92 -5.10 4.94
C PHE A 84 -14.73 -3.89 5.86
N VAL A 85 -15.72 -3.58 6.71
CA VAL A 85 -15.66 -2.49 7.70
C VAL A 85 -14.49 -2.67 8.65
N ASN A 86 -14.28 -3.88 9.16
CA ASN A 86 -13.13 -4.19 10.01
C ASN A 86 -11.78 -3.97 9.30
N ARG A 87 -11.71 -4.25 7.99
CA ARG A 87 -10.50 -4.03 7.20
C ARG A 87 -10.21 -2.55 6.96
N VAL A 88 -11.25 -1.75 6.68
CA VAL A 88 -11.13 -0.30 6.57
C VAL A 88 -10.70 0.30 7.92
N TRP A 89 -11.27 -0.17 9.02
CA TRP A 89 -10.85 0.21 10.37
C TRP A 89 -9.38 -0.14 10.61
N GLN A 90 -8.97 -1.37 10.28
CA GLN A 90 -7.59 -1.82 10.42
C GLN A 90 -6.61 -0.93 9.64
N TRP A 91 -6.95 -0.46 8.44
CA TRP A 91 -6.06 0.43 7.69
C TRP A 91 -5.87 1.81 8.35
N HIS A 92 -6.86 2.28 9.10
CA HIS A 92 -6.76 3.54 9.85
C HIS A 92 -6.04 3.40 11.18
N PHE A 93 -6.23 2.28 11.89
CA PHE A 93 -5.74 2.09 13.27
C PHE A 93 -4.61 1.05 13.41
N GLY A 94 -4.19 0.41 12.31
CA GLY A 94 -3.19 -0.66 12.28
C GLY A 94 -3.70 -2.04 12.77
N SER A 95 -4.77 -2.05 13.55
CA SER A 95 -5.47 -3.25 14.01
C SER A 95 -6.98 -3.12 13.78
N GLY A 96 -7.62 -4.21 13.36
CA GLY A 96 -9.07 -4.27 13.27
C GLY A 96 -9.73 -4.30 14.65
N ILE A 97 -11.03 -4.02 14.69
CA ILE A 97 -11.88 -4.29 15.86
C ILE A 97 -11.85 -5.79 16.17
N VAL A 98 -11.90 -6.61 15.12
CA VAL A 98 -11.53 -8.03 15.13
C VAL A 98 -10.07 -8.12 14.68
N ALA A 99 -9.18 -8.58 15.57
CA ALA A 99 -7.75 -8.62 15.32
C ALA A 99 -7.33 -9.62 14.22
N THR A 100 -8.20 -10.58 13.87
CA THR A 100 -8.03 -11.57 12.81
C THR A 100 -8.85 -11.18 11.57
N PRO A 101 -8.33 -10.32 10.66
CA PRO A 101 -9.13 -9.72 9.58
C PRO A 101 -9.69 -10.71 8.55
N SER A 102 -9.11 -11.92 8.45
CA SER A 102 -9.57 -12.97 7.54
C SER A 102 -10.27 -14.14 8.25
N ASP A 103 -10.42 -14.09 9.58
CA ASP A 103 -11.10 -15.14 10.34
C ASP A 103 -12.07 -14.51 11.35
N PHE A 104 -13.36 -14.57 10.99
CA PHE A 104 -14.50 -14.12 11.82
C PHE A 104 -15.25 -15.31 12.41
N GLY A 105 -14.73 -16.54 12.26
CA GLY A 105 -15.31 -17.75 12.81
C GLY A 105 -14.89 -18.00 14.26
N PHE A 106 -15.21 -19.18 14.78
CA PHE A 106 -14.88 -19.58 16.16
C PHE A 106 -13.38 -19.61 16.49
N ARG A 107 -12.52 -19.66 15.47
CA ARG A 107 -11.05 -19.64 15.62
C ARG A 107 -10.48 -18.22 15.53
N GLY A 108 -11.28 -17.25 15.12
CA GLY A 108 -10.94 -15.84 15.07
C GLY A 108 -10.96 -15.17 16.45
N ALA A 109 -10.38 -13.98 16.51
CA ALA A 109 -10.48 -13.12 17.68
C ALA A 109 -11.92 -12.59 17.84
N GLN A 110 -12.35 -12.40 19.09
CA GLN A 110 -13.59 -11.68 19.36
C GLN A 110 -13.41 -10.18 19.09
N PRO A 111 -14.46 -9.48 18.64
CA PRO A 111 -14.42 -8.03 18.46
C PRO A 111 -14.18 -7.34 19.81
N THR A 112 -13.26 -6.37 19.85
CA THR A 112 -13.05 -5.54 21.05
C THR A 112 -14.26 -4.66 21.35
N HIS A 113 -14.94 -4.18 20.31
CA HIS A 113 -16.10 -3.31 20.38
C HIS A 113 -17.21 -3.85 19.46
N PRO A 114 -17.97 -4.89 19.88
CA PRO A 114 -18.97 -5.54 19.02
C PRO A 114 -20.06 -4.58 18.55
N GLU A 115 -20.62 -3.77 19.45
CA GLU A 115 -21.68 -2.81 19.13
C GLU A 115 -21.21 -1.76 18.11
N LEU A 116 -19.96 -1.31 18.21
CA LEU A 116 -19.37 -0.37 17.26
C LEU A 116 -19.22 -1.00 15.87
N LEU A 117 -18.74 -2.24 15.80
CA LEU A 117 -18.60 -2.96 14.54
C LEU A 117 -19.96 -3.16 13.86
N ASP A 118 -20.96 -3.55 14.64
CA ASP A 118 -22.32 -3.77 14.12
C ASP A 118 -22.94 -2.46 13.64
N TRP A 119 -22.80 -1.38 14.42
CA TRP A 119 -23.27 -0.05 14.01
C TRP A 119 -22.58 0.45 12.74
N LEU A 120 -21.24 0.39 12.65
CA LEU A 120 -20.51 0.79 11.44
C LEU A 120 -20.91 -0.05 10.23
N THR A 121 -21.19 -1.34 10.43
CA THR A 121 -21.65 -2.24 9.38
C THR A 121 -23.03 -1.83 8.87
N SER A 122 -23.98 -1.59 9.76
CA SER A 122 -25.32 -1.11 9.41
C SER A 122 -25.26 0.22 8.65
N GLU A 123 -24.45 1.17 9.13
CA GLU A 123 -24.22 2.45 8.44
C GLU A 123 -23.61 2.26 7.05
N PHE A 124 -22.64 1.35 6.91
CA PHE A 124 -22.01 1.08 5.62
C PHE A 124 -23.00 0.52 4.59
N VAL A 125 -23.84 -0.43 5.00
CA VAL A 125 -24.89 -1.00 4.14
C VAL A 125 -25.97 0.05 3.81
N ALA A 126 -26.44 0.80 4.81
CA ALA A 126 -27.45 1.85 4.65
C ALA A 126 -26.98 2.97 3.69
N ASN A 127 -25.68 3.28 3.69
CA ASN A 127 -25.08 4.25 2.80
C ASN A 127 -24.62 3.66 1.45
N ASN A 128 -25.31 2.62 0.97
CA ASN A 128 -25.06 1.95 -0.32
C ASN A 128 -23.61 1.53 -0.52
N TRP A 129 -22.98 0.98 0.52
CA TRP A 129 -21.60 0.47 0.46
C TRP A 129 -20.58 1.55 0.07
N SER A 130 -20.87 2.82 0.36
CA SER A 130 -19.99 3.94 0.00
C SER A 130 -18.72 3.94 0.86
N ILE A 131 -17.62 3.43 0.29
CA ILE A 131 -16.30 3.38 0.93
C ILE A 131 -15.87 4.79 1.39
N LYS A 132 -16.11 5.83 0.57
CA LYS A 132 -15.78 7.22 0.89
C LYS A 132 -16.53 7.73 2.13
N GLN A 133 -17.80 7.37 2.29
CA GLN A 133 -18.58 7.78 3.46
C GLN A 133 -18.09 7.08 4.72
N LEU A 134 -17.77 5.77 4.62
CA LEU A 134 -17.19 5.01 5.73
C LEU A 134 -15.85 5.61 6.21
N HIS A 135 -14.94 5.95 5.29
CA HIS A 135 -13.70 6.66 5.67
C HIS A 135 -14.01 7.99 6.36
N ARG A 136 -14.91 8.80 5.82
CA ARG A 136 -15.27 10.10 6.41
C ARG A 136 -15.86 9.93 7.82
N LEU A 137 -16.69 8.91 8.04
CA LEU A 137 -17.29 8.62 9.33
C LEU A 137 -16.22 8.30 10.37
N ILE A 138 -15.29 7.40 10.03
CA ILE A 138 -14.18 7.01 10.91
C ILE A 138 -13.25 8.21 11.18
N MET A 139 -12.86 8.95 10.14
CA MET A 139 -11.91 10.07 10.27
C MET A 139 -12.46 11.29 11.04
N ARG A 140 -13.79 11.40 11.14
CA ARG A 140 -14.45 12.44 11.95
C ARG A 140 -14.67 12.02 13.40
N ALA A 141 -14.46 10.75 13.74
CA ALA A 141 -14.60 10.28 15.10
C ALA A 141 -13.45 10.82 15.97
N ARG A 142 -13.76 11.13 17.24
CA ARG A 142 -12.76 11.58 18.23
C ARG A 142 -11.58 10.61 18.33
N VAL A 143 -11.84 9.31 18.26
CA VAL A 143 -10.82 8.25 18.36
C VAL A 143 -9.81 8.25 17.20
N TYR A 144 -10.17 8.82 16.04
CA TYR A 144 -9.21 9.01 14.94
C TYR A 144 -8.38 10.29 15.11
N GLN A 145 -8.92 11.31 15.79
CA GLN A 145 -8.34 12.66 15.89
C GLN A 145 -7.53 12.90 17.17
N ILE A 146 -7.37 11.88 17.99
CA ILE A 146 -6.62 11.91 19.24
C ILE A 146 -5.12 11.77 18.94
N ALA A 147 -4.28 12.45 19.72
CA ALA A 147 -2.82 12.36 19.61
C ALA A 147 -2.26 10.97 19.99
N SER A 148 -1.06 10.64 19.52
CA SER A 148 -0.34 9.40 19.88
C SER A 148 0.46 9.46 21.19
N ASP A 149 0.35 10.57 21.93
CA ASP A 149 1.11 10.79 23.16
C ASP A 149 0.87 9.70 24.22
N ALA A 150 1.98 9.26 24.81
CA ALA A 150 1.97 8.25 25.84
C ALA A 150 1.63 8.87 27.20
N HIS A 151 0.59 8.36 27.86
CA HIS A 151 0.27 8.71 29.24
C HIS A 151 0.57 7.52 30.17
N PRO A 152 1.30 7.69 31.28
CA PRO A 152 1.68 6.59 32.18
C PRO A 152 0.50 5.74 32.65
N THR A 153 -0.62 6.39 33.01
CA THR A 153 -1.85 5.69 33.43
C THR A 153 -2.47 4.86 32.31
N GLY A 154 -2.41 5.33 31.06
CA GLY A 154 -2.93 4.61 29.90
C GLY A 154 -2.10 3.36 29.61
N ILE A 155 -0.77 3.51 29.63
CA ILE A 155 0.16 2.39 29.45
C ILE A 155 -0.05 1.30 30.52
N GLN A 156 -0.26 1.69 31.77
CA GLN A 156 -0.46 0.74 32.85
C GLN A 156 -1.79 -0.03 32.73
N LYS A 157 -2.87 0.63 32.28
CA LYS A 157 -4.21 0.01 32.19
C LYS A 157 -4.44 -0.77 30.90
N ASP A 158 -3.94 -0.28 29.78
CA ASP A 158 -4.13 -0.85 28.45
C ASP A 158 -2.86 -0.64 27.60
N PRO A 159 -1.81 -1.44 27.85
CA PRO A 159 -0.52 -1.30 27.17
C PRO A 159 -0.60 -1.58 25.67
N GLU A 160 -1.53 -2.45 25.25
CA GLU A 160 -1.77 -2.80 23.84
C GLU A 160 -2.70 -1.79 23.13
N ASN A 161 -3.22 -0.80 23.86
CA ASN A 161 -4.13 0.23 23.35
C ASN A 161 -5.36 -0.36 22.63
N LYS A 162 -5.94 -1.46 23.17
CA LYS A 162 -7.15 -2.09 22.64
C LYS A 162 -8.37 -1.19 22.75
N LEU A 163 -8.41 -0.31 23.75
CA LEU A 163 -9.48 0.64 24.01
C LEU A 163 -9.28 1.97 23.27
N LEU A 164 -8.19 2.10 22.49
CA LEU A 164 -7.91 3.26 21.64
C LEU A 164 -7.90 4.59 22.41
N TRP A 165 -7.25 4.58 23.58
CA TRP A 165 -7.08 5.76 24.43
C TRP A 165 -6.01 6.73 23.89
N ARG A 166 -5.28 6.37 22.84
CA ARG A 166 -4.38 7.20 22.03
C ARG A 166 -4.33 6.72 20.58
N TYR A 167 -3.79 7.51 19.66
CA TYR A 167 -3.49 7.00 18.31
C TYR A 167 -2.25 6.09 18.33
N ASN A 168 -2.30 4.98 17.57
CA ASN A 168 -1.15 4.08 17.44
C ASN A 168 -0.27 4.54 16.28
N ARG A 169 0.99 4.86 16.59
CA ARG A 169 1.98 5.17 15.56
C ARG A 169 2.13 3.99 14.63
N ARG A 170 2.08 4.23 13.33
CA ARG A 170 2.21 3.18 12.31
C ARG A 170 3.27 3.57 11.29
N PRO A 171 4.17 2.64 10.90
CA PRO A 171 5.08 2.90 9.80
C PRO A 171 4.29 3.01 8.49
N LEU A 172 4.80 3.82 7.57
CA LEU A 172 4.35 3.83 6.18
C LEU A 172 4.68 2.48 5.54
N ASP A 173 3.78 1.98 4.68
CA ASP A 173 4.09 0.85 3.83
C ASP A 173 5.04 1.25 2.70
N ALA A 174 5.64 0.26 2.03
CA ALA A 174 6.62 0.49 0.96
C ALA A 174 6.11 1.48 -0.09
N GLU A 175 4.88 1.30 -0.55
CA GLU A 175 4.27 2.14 -1.58
C GLU A 175 4.08 3.57 -1.09
N SER A 176 3.54 3.78 0.11
CA SER A 176 3.32 5.13 0.65
C SER A 176 4.64 5.83 0.96
N MET A 177 5.65 5.12 1.45
CA MET A 177 6.98 5.68 1.72
C MET A 177 7.62 6.19 0.43
N ARG A 178 7.68 5.36 -0.61
CA ARG A 178 8.22 5.74 -1.91
C ARG A 178 7.44 6.87 -2.57
N ASP A 179 6.11 6.78 -2.57
CA ASP A 179 5.23 7.79 -3.17
C ASP A 179 5.35 9.13 -2.44
N SER A 180 5.52 9.12 -1.11
CA SER A 180 5.74 10.33 -0.30
C SER A 180 7.07 10.99 -0.65
N MET A 181 8.15 10.21 -0.80
CA MET A 181 9.46 10.75 -1.21
C MET A 181 9.38 11.43 -2.58
N LEU A 182 8.70 10.81 -3.55
CA LEU A 182 8.45 11.40 -4.87
C LEU A 182 7.54 12.65 -4.80
N ALA A 183 6.56 12.65 -3.91
CA ALA A 183 5.61 13.76 -3.78
C ALA A 183 6.28 15.00 -3.16
N VAL A 184 7.06 14.84 -2.08
CA VAL A 184 7.75 15.97 -1.44
C VAL A 184 8.88 16.53 -2.30
N SER A 185 9.52 15.70 -3.13
CA SER A 185 10.53 16.12 -4.09
C SER A 185 9.97 16.68 -5.41
N GLN A 186 8.64 16.67 -5.60
CA GLN A 186 7.95 17.01 -6.87
C GLN A 186 8.36 16.15 -8.07
N GLN A 187 8.84 14.93 -7.82
CA GLN A 187 9.17 13.98 -8.87
C GLN A 187 8.02 13.00 -9.18
N LEU A 188 6.94 13.00 -8.38
CA LEU A 188 5.80 12.12 -8.62
C LEU A 188 5.07 12.47 -9.93
N ASP A 189 5.14 11.57 -10.89
CA ASP A 189 4.41 11.66 -12.15
C ASP A 189 2.95 11.21 -11.95
N ASN A 190 2.02 12.14 -12.16
CA ASN A 190 0.58 11.92 -12.06
C ASN A 190 -0.09 11.70 -13.42
N THR A 191 0.70 11.66 -14.50
CA THR A 191 0.17 11.34 -15.83
C THR A 191 -0.22 9.86 -15.93
N LYS A 192 -0.93 9.50 -17.00
CA LYS A 192 -1.30 8.12 -17.25
C LYS A 192 -0.02 7.32 -17.55
N PRO A 193 0.31 6.27 -16.78
CA PRO A 193 1.49 5.47 -17.04
C PRO A 193 1.39 4.77 -18.38
N LYS A 194 2.53 4.63 -19.05
CA LYS A 194 2.67 3.84 -20.27
C LYS A 194 2.91 2.37 -19.93
N PRO A 195 2.64 1.43 -20.87
CA PRO A 195 3.04 0.04 -20.71
C PRO A 195 4.53 -0.07 -20.39
N HIS A 196 4.89 -1.01 -19.52
CA HIS A 196 6.29 -1.35 -19.27
C HIS A 196 6.92 -1.87 -20.57
N PRO A 197 8.22 -1.57 -20.83
CA PRO A 197 8.91 -2.01 -22.03
C PRO A 197 9.27 -3.50 -21.95
N PHE A 198 8.25 -4.36 -22.03
CA PHE A 198 8.41 -5.80 -22.07
C PHE A 198 9.12 -6.22 -23.36
N PRO A 199 9.96 -7.27 -23.31
CA PRO A 199 10.46 -7.90 -24.52
C PRO A 199 9.29 -8.45 -25.34
N ASP A 200 9.46 -8.50 -26.67
CA ASP A 200 8.45 -9.02 -27.58
C ASP A 200 8.02 -10.44 -27.19
N VAL A 201 6.72 -10.72 -27.22
CA VAL A 201 6.15 -12.01 -26.79
C VAL A 201 6.77 -13.19 -27.55
N ASN A 202 7.15 -13.00 -28.81
CA ASN A 202 7.78 -14.04 -29.63
C ASN A 202 9.23 -14.34 -29.20
N THR A 203 9.84 -13.47 -28.40
CA THR A 203 11.18 -13.67 -27.83
C THR A 203 11.17 -14.33 -26.45
N TRP A 204 9.98 -14.61 -25.91
CA TRP A 204 9.87 -15.17 -24.56
C TRP A 204 10.34 -16.62 -24.52
N GLY A 205 11.45 -16.86 -23.82
CA GLY A 205 11.99 -18.19 -23.50
C GLY A 205 11.93 -18.51 -22.01
N PHE A 206 11.04 -17.85 -21.24
CA PHE A 206 11.01 -17.96 -19.79
C PHE A 206 10.47 -19.32 -19.34
N THR A 207 11.18 -19.94 -18.42
CA THR A 207 10.80 -21.23 -17.82
C THR A 207 10.76 -21.12 -16.30
N ILE A 208 10.30 -22.18 -15.62
CA ILE A 208 10.36 -22.22 -14.15
C ILE A 208 11.79 -22.11 -13.62
N HIS A 209 12.79 -22.63 -14.36
CA HIS A 209 14.20 -22.56 -14.00
C HIS A 209 14.89 -21.27 -14.46
N HIS A 210 14.25 -20.52 -15.37
CA HIS A 210 14.73 -19.23 -15.86
C HIS A 210 13.57 -18.23 -15.93
N PRO A 211 13.01 -17.82 -14.77
CA PRO A 211 11.85 -16.95 -14.74
C PRO A 211 12.24 -15.55 -15.20
N PHE A 212 11.28 -14.86 -15.82
CA PHE A 212 11.43 -13.46 -16.18
C PHE A 212 11.80 -12.60 -14.95
N HIS A 213 12.73 -11.67 -15.16
CA HIS A 213 13.13 -10.69 -14.17
C HIS A 213 13.49 -9.36 -14.85
N ALA A 214 12.73 -8.32 -14.55
CA ALA A 214 13.11 -6.94 -14.86
C ALA A 214 12.74 -6.00 -13.72
N VAL A 215 13.43 -4.85 -13.65
CA VAL A 215 13.06 -3.74 -12.77
C VAL A 215 13.01 -2.50 -13.64
N TYR A 216 11.81 -1.99 -13.86
CA TYR A 216 11.58 -0.80 -14.68
C TYR A 216 11.46 0.42 -13.77
N GLY A 217 12.43 1.33 -13.86
CA GLY A 217 12.37 2.62 -13.17
C GLY A 217 11.16 3.42 -13.63
N SER A 218 10.44 4.01 -12.69
CA SER A 218 9.29 4.87 -12.97
C SER A 218 9.21 5.95 -11.89
N SER A 219 8.74 7.13 -12.24
CA SER A 219 8.41 8.18 -11.26
C SER A 219 6.91 8.23 -10.94
N HIS A 220 6.11 7.30 -11.47
CA HIS A 220 4.70 7.17 -11.14
C HIS A 220 4.51 6.55 -9.74
N ARG A 221 3.27 6.61 -9.25
CA ARG A 221 2.83 5.94 -8.03
C ARG A 221 3.23 4.47 -8.01
N SER A 222 3.58 3.98 -6.82
CA SER A 222 4.12 2.64 -6.61
C SER A 222 3.17 1.51 -7.04
N VAL A 223 1.87 1.79 -7.08
CA VAL A 223 0.83 0.88 -7.61
C VAL A 223 1.04 0.52 -9.09
N TYR A 224 1.79 1.33 -9.83
CA TYR A 224 2.11 1.09 -11.24
C TYR A 224 3.48 0.45 -11.47
N LEU A 225 4.24 0.21 -10.40
CA LEU A 225 5.48 -0.55 -10.51
C LEU A 225 5.17 -1.97 -10.96
N MET A 226 6.06 -2.51 -11.79
CA MET A 226 5.90 -3.89 -12.23
C MET A 226 6.01 -4.84 -11.05
N GLN A 227 4.96 -5.64 -10.84
CA GLN A 227 4.98 -6.77 -9.93
C GLN A 227 5.19 -8.06 -10.71
N GLN A 228 6.10 -8.89 -10.23
CA GLN A 228 6.39 -10.19 -10.84
C GLN A 228 6.18 -11.26 -9.78
N ARG A 229 5.55 -12.37 -10.19
CA ARG A 229 5.15 -13.44 -9.27
C ARG A 229 6.37 -14.12 -8.62
N ASN A 230 7.40 -14.45 -9.40
CA ASN A 230 8.52 -15.28 -8.92
C ASN A 230 9.70 -14.48 -8.36
N ARG A 231 9.86 -13.20 -8.74
CA ARG A 231 10.95 -12.34 -8.25
C ARG A 231 10.41 -10.96 -7.95
N ARG A 232 10.36 -10.61 -6.67
CA ARG A 232 9.76 -9.35 -6.24
C ARG A 232 10.66 -8.17 -6.61
N HIS A 233 10.05 -6.98 -6.68
CA HIS A 233 10.81 -5.76 -6.88
C HIS A 233 11.71 -5.53 -5.64
N PRO A 234 13.03 -5.28 -5.79
CA PRO A 234 13.96 -5.24 -4.65
C PRO A 234 13.56 -4.28 -3.53
N TYR A 235 13.14 -3.07 -3.87
CA TYR A 235 12.61 -2.11 -2.89
C TYR A 235 11.33 -2.61 -2.19
N LEU A 236 10.34 -3.09 -2.94
CA LEU A 236 9.08 -3.54 -2.37
C LEU A 236 9.28 -4.76 -1.47
N GLU A 237 10.20 -5.66 -1.83
CA GLU A 237 10.59 -6.80 -0.99
C GLU A 237 11.26 -6.34 0.31
N LEU A 238 12.18 -5.38 0.24
CA LEU A 238 12.90 -4.87 1.41
C LEU A 238 11.99 -4.17 2.43
N PHE A 239 10.92 -3.51 1.97
CA PHE A 239 9.98 -2.76 2.81
C PHE A 239 8.63 -3.47 3.01
N ASP A 240 8.65 -4.81 3.06
CA ASP A 240 7.52 -5.64 3.48
C ASP A 240 6.23 -5.47 2.65
N SER A 241 6.36 -5.24 1.34
CA SER A 241 5.21 -5.28 0.43
C SER A 241 4.53 -6.66 0.41
N ALA A 242 3.29 -6.68 -0.03
CA ALA A 242 2.52 -7.93 -0.13
C ALA A 242 3.15 -8.91 -1.13
N ASP A 243 3.29 -10.17 -0.72
CA ASP A 243 3.67 -11.28 -1.60
C ASP A 243 2.58 -11.53 -2.66
N PRO A 244 2.89 -11.47 -3.96
CA PRO A 244 1.92 -11.79 -5.00
C PRO A 244 1.50 -13.27 -5.05
N ASN A 245 2.18 -14.17 -4.33
CA ASN A 245 1.86 -15.61 -4.33
C ASN A 245 0.88 -16.05 -3.24
N VAL A 246 0.61 -15.21 -2.24
CA VAL A 246 -0.25 -15.58 -1.11
C VAL A 246 -1.26 -14.49 -0.80
N SER A 247 -2.42 -14.89 -0.30
CA SER A 247 -3.41 -13.94 0.21
C SER A 247 -2.93 -13.37 1.54
N ILE A 248 -2.83 -12.05 1.66
CA ILE A 248 -2.35 -11.38 2.86
C ILE A 248 -3.48 -10.61 3.51
N ALA A 249 -3.81 -11.00 4.74
CA ALA A 249 -4.83 -10.35 5.55
C ALA A 249 -4.31 -9.04 6.18
N LYS A 250 -3.07 -9.08 6.69
CA LYS A 250 -2.35 -7.98 7.33
C LYS A 250 -0.87 -8.08 6.95
N ARG A 251 -0.26 -6.97 6.53
CA ARG A 251 1.19 -6.91 6.30
C ARG A 251 1.94 -6.92 7.63
N GLN A 252 3.03 -7.66 7.71
CA GLN A 252 3.94 -7.60 8.83
C GLN A 252 4.98 -6.52 8.53
N THR A 253 4.93 -5.43 9.27
CA THR A 253 5.88 -4.33 9.12
C THR A 253 7.10 -4.60 10.00
N THR A 254 8.28 -4.56 9.41
CA THR A 254 9.55 -4.69 10.10
C THR A 254 10.28 -3.36 10.10
N VAL A 255 11.21 -3.20 11.05
CA VAL A 255 12.18 -2.09 11.06
C VAL A 255 13.54 -2.75 11.21
N THR A 256 14.24 -2.91 10.09
CA THR A 256 15.49 -3.67 10.05
C THR A 256 16.70 -2.75 9.77
N PRO A 257 17.91 -3.15 10.21
CA PRO A 257 19.12 -2.44 9.84
C PRO A 257 19.33 -2.34 8.32
N THR A 258 18.88 -3.32 7.54
CA THR A 258 19.01 -3.31 6.08
C THR A 258 18.10 -2.26 5.43
N GLN A 259 16.88 -2.06 5.95
CA GLN A 259 16.01 -0.96 5.53
C GLN A 259 16.64 0.40 5.85
N ALA A 260 17.21 0.56 7.04
CA ALA A 260 17.92 1.79 7.42
C ALA A 260 19.12 2.06 6.51
N LEU A 261 19.94 1.03 6.24
CA LEU A 261 21.08 1.14 5.31
C LEU A 261 20.63 1.48 3.89
N TYR A 262 19.51 0.94 3.41
CA TYR A 262 18.94 1.33 2.12
C TYR A 262 18.57 2.81 2.11
N LEU A 263 17.87 3.29 3.15
CA LEU A 263 17.48 4.69 3.24
C LEU A 263 18.68 5.65 3.25
N MET A 264 19.79 5.23 3.86
CA MET A 264 21.02 6.03 3.91
C MET A 264 21.79 6.05 2.58
N ASN A 265 21.78 4.95 1.82
CA ASN A 265 22.72 4.74 0.71
C ASN A 265 22.08 4.64 -0.67
N SER A 266 20.76 4.50 -0.76
CA SER A 266 20.06 4.30 -2.03
C SER A 266 20.15 5.53 -2.93
N GLU A 267 20.57 5.31 -4.18
CA GLU A 267 20.55 6.34 -5.21
C GLU A 267 19.18 7.00 -5.37
N PHE A 268 18.10 6.22 -5.20
CA PHE A 268 16.74 6.75 -5.24
C PHE A 268 16.52 7.80 -4.15
N VAL A 269 16.90 7.52 -2.90
CA VAL A 269 16.70 8.44 -1.78
C VAL A 269 17.58 9.68 -1.93
N HIS A 270 18.82 9.52 -2.39
CA HIS A 270 19.71 10.65 -2.68
C HIS A 270 19.15 11.54 -3.80
N ALA A 271 18.60 10.96 -4.86
CA ALA A 271 17.95 11.71 -5.93
C ALA A 271 16.72 12.48 -5.43
N GLN A 272 15.85 11.85 -4.62
CA GLN A 272 14.69 12.55 -4.06
C GLN A 272 15.09 13.66 -3.09
N ALA A 273 16.13 13.44 -2.29
CA ALA A 273 16.66 14.47 -1.38
C ALA A 273 17.22 15.67 -2.13
N TYR A 274 17.95 15.44 -3.23
CA TYR A 274 18.44 16.51 -4.10
C TYR A 274 17.30 17.37 -4.65
N TRP A 275 16.26 16.74 -5.20
CA TRP A 275 15.11 17.45 -5.77
C TRP A 275 14.27 18.14 -4.71
N PHE A 276 14.16 17.55 -3.51
CA PHE A 276 13.49 18.18 -2.38
C PHE A 276 14.23 19.44 -1.92
N ALA A 277 15.56 19.36 -1.81
CA ALA A 277 16.39 20.52 -1.50
C ALA A 277 16.27 21.63 -2.54
N HIS A 278 16.31 21.28 -3.83
CA HIS A 278 16.14 22.22 -4.92
C HIS A 278 14.76 22.90 -4.85
N ARG A 279 13.68 22.15 -4.63
CA ARG A 279 12.31 22.67 -4.46
C ARG A 279 12.24 23.72 -3.35
N VAL A 280 12.86 23.45 -2.21
CA VAL A 280 12.86 24.35 -1.05
C VAL A 280 13.71 25.60 -1.34
N ALA A 281 14.89 25.43 -1.93
CA ALA A 281 15.80 26.53 -2.26
C ALA A 281 15.20 27.54 -3.25
N VAL A 282 14.37 27.08 -4.20
CA VAL A 282 13.65 27.95 -5.15
C VAL A 282 12.58 28.81 -4.46
N LYS A 283 11.95 28.29 -3.40
CA LYS A 283 10.86 28.98 -2.70
C LYS A 283 11.34 29.90 -1.58
N GLU A 284 12.37 29.48 -0.86
CA GLU A 284 12.86 30.18 0.33
C GLU A 284 14.35 30.52 0.21
N PRO A 285 14.73 31.81 0.22
CA PRO A 285 16.12 32.20 0.08
C PRO A 285 16.88 32.17 1.42
N THR A 286 16.19 32.18 2.56
CA THR A 286 16.82 32.25 3.89
C THR A 286 16.95 30.87 4.52
N VAL A 287 18.04 30.63 5.26
CA VAL A 287 18.25 29.37 6.00
C VAL A 287 17.06 29.07 6.93
N LYS A 288 16.61 30.07 7.68
CA LYS A 288 15.47 29.94 8.62
C LYS A 288 14.16 29.58 7.89
N GLY A 289 13.88 30.24 6.76
CA GLY A 289 12.71 29.96 5.93
C GLY A 289 12.77 28.54 5.35
N ARG A 290 13.93 28.13 4.83
CA ARG A 290 14.15 26.78 4.29
C ARG A 290 13.90 25.70 5.34
N VAL A 291 14.47 25.82 6.55
CA VAL A 291 14.24 24.86 7.65
C VAL A 291 12.74 24.72 7.93
N ARG A 292 12.03 25.83 8.14
CA ARG A 292 10.57 25.80 8.40
C ARG A 292 9.80 25.13 7.26
N LEU A 293 10.16 25.43 6.01
CA LEU A 293 9.51 24.85 4.84
C LEU A 293 9.78 23.35 4.69
N PHE A 294 10.98 22.87 5.04
CA PHE A 294 11.29 21.43 5.07
C PHE A 294 10.35 20.68 6.02
N PHE A 295 10.20 21.16 7.25
CA PHE A 295 9.32 20.55 8.25
C PHE A 295 7.84 20.62 7.83
N GLU A 296 7.39 21.75 7.29
CA GLU A 296 6.02 21.88 6.82
C GLU A 296 5.69 20.90 5.69
N ILE A 297 6.61 20.73 4.72
CA ILE A 297 6.40 19.80 3.60
C ILE A 297 6.53 18.33 4.04
N ALA A 298 7.55 18.00 4.84
CA ALA A 298 7.87 16.61 5.20
C ALA A 298 7.01 16.06 6.34
N HIS A 299 6.72 16.89 7.36
CA HIS A 299 6.01 16.46 8.57
C HIS A 299 4.62 17.09 8.70
N GLY A 300 4.23 18.01 7.81
CA GLY A 300 2.93 18.67 7.88
C GLY A 300 2.77 19.64 9.05
N ARG A 301 3.87 20.02 9.72
CA ARG A 301 3.88 20.91 10.89
C ARG A 301 5.15 21.73 10.97
N GLN A 302 5.12 22.80 11.75
CA GLN A 302 6.32 23.58 12.05
C GLN A 302 7.24 22.83 13.04
N PRO A 303 8.56 23.04 12.97
CA PRO A 303 9.50 22.45 13.92
C PRO A 303 9.30 23.03 15.32
N THR A 304 9.68 22.27 16.34
CA THR A 304 9.88 22.81 17.68
C THR A 304 11.11 23.74 17.67
N GLU A 305 11.26 24.59 18.69
CA GLU A 305 12.46 25.45 18.78
C GLU A 305 13.75 24.64 18.90
N GLU A 306 13.71 23.47 19.55
CA GLU A 306 14.84 22.54 19.63
C GLU A 306 15.20 21.95 18.26
N ASP A 307 14.20 21.38 17.55
CA ASP A 307 14.39 20.83 16.21
C ASP A 307 14.86 21.89 15.22
N PHE A 308 14.34 23.11 15.35
CA PHE A 308 14.69 24.23 14.49
C PHE A 308 16.16 24.63 14.66
N ASN A 309 16.62 24.81 15.90
CA ASN A 309 18.01 25.17 16.17
C ASN A 309 18.97 24.05 15.71
N ALA A 310 18.66 22.78 16.04
CA ALA A 310 19.46 21.65 15.60
C ALA A 310 19.55 21.53 14.07
N ALA A 311 18.46 21.83 13.35
CA ALA A 311 18.45 21.83 11.90
C ALA A 311 19.28 22.97 11.29
N VAL A 312 19.26 24.17 11.90
CA VAL A 312 20.10 25.29 11.47
C VAL A 312 21.58 24.94 11.68
N ASP A 313 21.93 24.46 12.87
CA ASP A 313 23.30 24.08 13.23
C ASP A 313 23.82 22.99 12.29
N PHE A 314 23.01 21.95 12.04
CA PHE A 314 23.37 20.87 11.10
C PHE A 314 23.75 21.38 9.72
N VAL A 315 22.95 22.28 9.13
CA VAL A 315 23.21 22.77 7.76
C VAL A 315 24.46 23.64 7.73
N THR A 316 24.65 24.49 8.74
CA THR A 316 25.83 25.37 8.85
C THR A 316 27.10 24.54 9.04
N ASP A 317 27.11 23.61 9.99
CA ASP A 317 28.26 22.75 10.28
C ASP A 317 28.62 21.87 9.07
N TYR A 318 27.61 21.29 8.40
CA TYR A 318 27.83 20.48 7.21
C TYR A 318 28.46 21.30 6.08
N GLN A 319 28.02 22.55 5.92
CA GLN A 319 28.55 23.44 4.89
C GLN A 319 30.02 23.81 5.13
N GLU A 320 30.42 24.00 6.39
CA GLU A 320 31.81 24.29 6.78
C GLU A 320 32.75 23.10 6.60
N GLN A 321 32.24 21.88 6.74
CA GLN A 321 33.02 20.64 6.57
C GLN A 321 33.21 20.21 5.12
N LEU A 322 32.48 20.81 4.17
CA LEU A 322 32.66 20.51 2.76
C LEU A 322 34.00 21.10 2.26
N PRO A 323 34.78 20.33 1.46
CA PRO A 323 36.02 20.80 0.84
C PRO A 323 35.79 22.00 -0.11
N ASP A 324 36.83 22.51 -0.78
CA ASP A 324 36.88 23.70 -1.67
C ASP A 324 35.94 23.67 -2.92
N ASP A 325 34.70 23.24 -2.73
CA ASP A 325 33.56 23.42 -3.62
C ASP A 325 33.14 24.89 -3.61
N ASP A 326 32.60 25.37 -4.75
CA ASP A 326 31.98 26.68 -4.82
C ASP A 326 30.75 26.79 -3.88
N GLN A 327 30.38 28.03 -3.53
CA GLN A 327 29.30 28.30 -2.57
C GLN A 327 27.96 27.67 -2.97
N SER A 328 27.65 27.61 -4.28
CA SER A 328 26.40 27.03 -4.78
C SER A 328 26.39 25.52 -4.60
N THR A 329 27.50 24.86 -4.95
CA THR A 329 27.69 23.42 -4.74
C THR A 329 27.64 23.05 -3.27
N ARG A 330 28.27 23.83 -2.38
CA ARG A 330 28.20 23.61 -0.94
C ARG A 330 26.79 23.75 -0.39
N ASP A 331 26.06 24.79 -0.80
CA ASP A 331 24.66 25.00 -0.40
C ASP A 331 23.80 23.80 -0.84
N GLN A 332 23.88 23.41 -2.12
CA GLN A 332 23.10 22.29 -2.65
C GLN A 332 23.41 20.97 -1.95
N LYS A 333 24.69 20.66 -1.69
CA LYS A 333 25.10 19.43 -0.98
C LYS A 333 24.60 19.42 0.47
N SER A 334 24.69 20.55 1.16
CA SER A 334 24.26 20.68 2.57
C SER A 334 22.75 20.52 2.71
N TRP A 335 21.97 21.19 1.87
CA TRP A 335 20.51 21.02 1.86
C TRP A 335 20.06 19.66 1.37
N SER A 336 20.78 19.04 0.44
CA SER A 336 20.50 17.65 0.04
C SER A 336 20.78 16.68 1.20
N ALA A 337 21.81 16.92 2.01
CA ALA A 337 22.08 16.14 3.20
C ALA A 337 20.97 16.30 4.24
N PHE A 338 20.53 17.53 4.50
CA PHE A 338 19.41 17.80 5.41
C PHE A 338 18.10 17.18 4.91
N ALA A 339 17.83 17.27 3.61
CA ALA A 339 16.68 16.62 2.98
C ALA A 339 16.71 15.09 3.20
N ARG A 340 17.88 14.43 3.12
CA ARG A 340 18.00 13.01 3.46
C ARG A 340 17.61 12.75 4.92
N VAL A 341 18.09 13.56 5.87
CA VAL A 341 17.70 13.44 7.29
C VAL A 341 16.19 13.54 7.46
N MET A 342 15.55 14.49 6.76
CA MET A 342 14.08 14.63 6.80
C MET A 342 13.37 13.39 6.23
N LEU A 343 13.80 12.88 5.08
CA LEU A 343 13.20 11.71 4.41
C LEU A 343 13.44 10.39 5.17
N THR A 344 14.41 10.33 6.07
CA THR A 344 14.70 9.15 6.90
C THR A 344 14.28 9.30 8.36
N SER A 345 13.71 10.45 8.72
CA SER A 345 13.23 10.74 10.07
C SER A 345 11.96 9.96 10.42
N ASN A 346 11.75 9.69 11.71
CA ASN A 346 10.52 9.05 12.18
C ASN A 346 9.26 9.87 11.83
N GLY A 347 9.35 11.21 11.86
CA GLY A 347 8.22 12.08 11.49
C GLY A 347 7.83 12.00 10.02
N PHE A 348 8.68 11.45 9.15
CA PHE A 348 8.37 11.19 7.75
C PHE A 348 7.94 9.73 7.51
N LEU A 349 8.56 8.78 8.22
CA LEU A 349 8.34 7.35 8.01
C LEU A 349 7.15 6.76 8.79
N PHE A 350 6.61 7.50 9.76
CA PHE A 350 5.50 7.06 10.60
C PHE A 350 4.34 8.06 10.53
N ILE A 351 3.12 7.54 10.70
CA ILE A 351 1.90 8.33 10.92
C ILE A 351 1.60 8.26 12.42
N ASP A 352 1.45 9.41 13.06
CA ASP A 352 1.32 9.56 14.51
C ASP A 352 0.21 10.52 14.97
#